data_AF-A0A8H2LDW7-F1
#
_entry.id   AF-A0A8H2LDW7-F1
#
_cell.length_a   1.000
_cell.length_b   1.000
_cell.length_c   1.000
_cell.angle_alpha   90.00
_cell.angle_beta   90.00
_cell.angle_gamma   90.00
#
_symmetry.space_group_name_H-M   'P 1'
#
loop_
_entity.id
_entity.type
_entity.pdbx_description
1 polymer ?
#
loop_
_entity_poly.entity_id
_entity_poly.type
_entity_poly.pdbx_seq_one_letter_code
_entity_poly.pdbx_strand_id
1 'polypeptide(L)' 'MFGVGVGLSVTYTKRKNFYKATVFGSSLIGLFSPIQELQLSAEFEAFLVTRNFDNLLFKDDQYWYPALF' A
#
# COMPACT_ATOMS: atom_id res chain seq x y z
N MET A 1 14.55 -2.47 -23.14
CA MET A 1 13.21 -1.82 -23.14
C MET A 1 12.88 -1.38 -21.73
N PHE A 2 12.26 -0.22 -21.54
CA PHE A 2 11.90 0.33 -20.22
C PHE A 2 10.39 0.55 -20.13
N GLY A 3 9.83 0.35 -18.93
CA GLY A 3 8.42 0.62 -18.63
C GLY A 3 8.27 1.22 -17.24
N VAL A 4 7.22 2.01 -17.04
CA VAL A 4 6.83 2.57 -15.74
C VAL A 4 5.33 2.39 -15.59
N GLY A 5 4.88 1.99 -14.40
CA GLY A 5 3.48 1.86 -14.03
C GLY A 5 3.22 2.57 -12.71
N VAL A 6 1.99 3.05 -12.53
CA VAL A 6 1.51 3.63 -11.27
C VAL A 6 0.25 2.90 -10.83
N GLY A 7 0.09 2.72 -9.52
CA GLY A 7 -1.04 2.04 -8.91
C GLY A 7 -1.67 2.86 -7.80
N LEU A 8 -2.98 2.72 -7.62
CA LEU A 8 -3.71 3.21 -6.46
C LEU A 8 -4.57 2.07 -5.92
N SER A 9 -4.60 1.91 -4.60
CA SER A 9 -5.40 0.90 -3.92
C SER A 9 -6.11 1.51 -2.71
N VAL A 10 -7.33 1.02 -2.45
CA VAL A 10 -8.10 1.42 -1.27
C VAL A 10 -8.68 0.18 -0.64
N THR A 11 -8.36 -0.06 0.62
CA THR A 11 -8.89 -1.18 1.41
C THR A 11 -9.67 -0.64 2.60
N TYR A 12 -10.94 -1.04 2.72
CA TYR A 12 -11.77 -0.74 3.88
C TYR A 12 -12.07 -2.01 4.65
N THR A 13 -11.72 -2.03 5.93
CA THR A 13 -11.98 -3.14 6.84
C THR A 13 -12.79 -2.65 8.03
N LYS A 14 -13.87 -3.36 8.36
CA LYS A 14 -14.68 -3.06 9.54
C LYS A 14 -14.95 -4.34 10.32
N ARG A 15 -14.64 -4.31 11.62
CA ARG A 15 -15.01 -5.35 12.57
C ARG A 15 -16.02 -4.79 13.54
N LYS A 16 -17.21 -5.40 13.59
CA LYS A 16 -18.31 -4.98 14.46
C LYS A 16 -17.83 -4.91 15.92
N ASN A 17 -18.12 -3.78 16.59
CA ASN A 17 -17.79 -3.50 17.98
C ASN A 17 -16.28 -3.57 18.32
N PHE A 18 -15.39 -3.37 17.34
CA PHE A 18 -13.94 -3.39 17.59
C PHE A 18 -13.22 -2.23 16.91
N TYR A 19 -13.17 -2.20 15.58
CA TYR A 19 -12.43 -1.18 14.83
C TYR A 19 -12.88 -1.06 13.38
N LYS A 20 -12.55 0.08 12.79
CA LYS A 20 -12.62 0.38 11.36
C LYS A 20 -11.23 0.78 10.90
N ALA A 21 -10.76 0.24 9.80
CA ALA A 21 -9.50 0.62 9.19
C ALA A 21 -9.71 0.95 7.72
N THR A 22 -9.10 2.05 7.29
CA THR A 22 -9.00 2.44 5.88
C THR A 22 -7.53 2.48 5.54
N VAL A 23 -7.13 1.79 4.48
CA VAL A 23 -5.78 1.79 3.95
C VAL A 23 -5.82 2.35 2.55
N PHE A 24 -5.14 3.46 2.33
CA PHE A 24 -4.94 4.05 1.00
C PHE A 24 -3.52 3.74 0.55
N GLY A 25 -3.36 2.98 -0.53
CA GLY A 25 -2.07 2.64 -1.11
C GLY A 25 -1.84 3.38 -2.42
N SER A 26 -0.60 3.79 -2.64
CA SER A 26 -0.10 4.26 -3.92
C SER A 26 1.18 3.51 -4.27
N SER A 27 1.33 3.10 -5.52
CA SER A 27 2.54 2.41 -5.97
C SER A 27 3.11 2.99 -7.26
N LEU A 28 4.42 2.81 -7.43
CA LEU A 28 5.18 3.12 -8.63
C LEU A 28 6.08 1.92 -8.94
N ILE A 29 5.91 1.33 -10.12
CA ILE A 29 6.70 0.21 -10.59
C ILE A 29 7.55 0.60 -11.80
N GLY A 30 8.82 0.23 -11.78
CA GLY A 30 9.73 0.32 -12.92
C GLY A 30 9.99 -1.07 -13.48
N LEU A 31 9.96 -1.20 -14.81
CA LEU A 31 10.30 -2.41 -15.55
C LEU A 31 11.50 -2.14 -16.45
N PHE A 32 12.48 -3.04 -16.43
CA PHE A 32 13.68 -2.96 -17.27
C PHE A 32 14.00 -4.32 -17.89
N SER A 33 13.94 -4.40 -19.21
CA SER A 33 14.27 -5.61 -19.97
C SER A 33 15.53 -5.35 -20.82
N PRO A 34 16.74 -5.68 -20.32
CA PRO A 34 17.97 -5.49 -21.09
C PRO A 34 18.05 -6.43 -22.29
N ILE A 35 17.51 -7.65 -22.19
CA ILE A 35 17.39 -8.66 -23.25
C ILE A 35 15.97 -9.24 -23.26
N GLN A 36 15.61 -10.04 -24.26
CA GLN A 36 14.22 -10.54 -24.40
C GLN A 36 13.86 -11.55 -23.31
N GLU A 37 14.84 -12.31 -22.84
CA GLU A 37 14.67 -13.41 -21.88
C GLU A 37 14.73 -12.94 -20.42
N LEU A 38 15.14 -11.69 -20.16
CA LEU A 38 15.32 -11.15 -18.82
C LEU A 38 14.56 -9.83 -18.65
N GLN A 39 13.62 -9.82 -17.70
CA GLN A 39 12.90 -8.63 -17.27
C GLN A 39 13.10 -8.44 -15.76
N LEU A 40 13.65 -7.28 -15.40
CA LEU A 40 13.80 -6.82 -14.03
C LEU A 40 12.66 -5.88 -13.69
N SER A 41 12.24 -5.89 -12.43
CA SER A 41 11.24 -4.98 -11.90
C SER A 41 11.65 -4.48 -10.53
N ALA A 42 11.25 -3.26 -10.19
CA ALA A 42 11.30 -2.73 -8.84
C ALA A 42 10.00 -1.95 -8.59
N GLU A 43 9.35 -2.19 -7.46
CA GLU A 43 8.11 -1.52 -7.08
C GLU A 43 8.23 -0.85 -5.72
N PHE A 44 7.92 0.45 -5.69
CA PHE A 44 7.78 1.22 -4.46
C PHE A 44 6.29 1.39 -4.14
N GLU A 45 5.90 0.98 -2.94
CA GLU A 45 4.54 1.14 -2.43
C GLU A 45 4.53 2.02 -1.18
N ALA A 46 3.54 2.89 -1.08
CA ALA A 46 3.31 3.73 0.09
C ALA A 46 1.86 3.60 0.53
N PHE A 47 1.66 3.10 1.76
CA PHE A 47 0.33 2.94 2.34
C PHE A 47 0.10 3.94 3.47
N LEU A 48 -0.98 4.71 3.36
CA LEU A 48 -1.54 5.47 4.48
C LEU A 48 -2.58 4.61 5.18
N VAL A 49 -2.26 4.16 6.39
CA VAL A 49 -3.15 3.36 7.23
C VAL A 49 -3.81 4.26 8.25
N THR A 50 -5.13 4.29 8.26
CA THR A 50 -5.94 4.97 9.29
C THR A 50 -6.78 3.95 10.02
N ARG A 51 -6.63 3.84 11.34
CA ARG A 51 -7.42 2.93 12.18
C ARG A 51 -8.17 3.73 13.23
N ASN A 52 -9.47 3.49 13.29
CA ASN A 52 -10.38 4.06 14.27
C ASN A 52 -10.95 2.93 15.11
N PHE A 53 -10.73 2.96 16.42
CA PHE A 53 -11.18 1.94 17.35
C PHE A 53 -12.48 2.39 18.03
N ASP A 54 -13.44 1.47 18.14
CA ASP A 54 -14.72 1.77 18.81
C ASP A 54 -14.60 1.67 20.36
N ASN A 55 -13.41 1.36 20.89
CA ASN A 55 -13.15 1.15 22.32
C ASN A 55 -12.09 2.14 22.84
N LEU A 56 -12.43 2.84 23.93
CA LEU A 56 -11.60 3.87 24.59
C LEU A 56 -10.24 3.37 25.11
N LEU A 57 -10.04 2.06 25.22
CA LEU A 57 -8.75 1.47 25.60
C LEU A 57 -7.72 1.49 24.46
N PHE A 58 -8.16 1.66 23.20
CA PHE A 58 -7.30 1.74 22.03
C PHE A 58 -7.34 3.14 21.45
N LYS A 59 -6.18 3.67 21.07
CA LYS A 59 -6.06 5.00 20.47
C LYS A 59 -6.16 4.89 18.96
N ASP A 60 -6.97 5.77 18.36
CA ASP A 60 -6.98 5.96 16.92
C ASP A 60 -5.60 6.38 16.41
N ASP A 61 -5.21 5.84 15.27
CA ASP A 61 -3.91 6.13 14.69
C ASP A 61 -3.92 6.23 13.18
N GLN A 62 -2.94 6.98 12.69
CA GLN A 62 -2.69 7.19 11.29
C GLN A 62 -1.18 7.17 11.04
N TYR A 63 -0.72 6.29 10.15
CA TYR A 63 0.71 6.16 9.84
C TYR A 63 0.94 5.75 8.39
N TRP A 64 2.15 6.08 7.91
CA TRP A 64 2.64 5.64 6.62
C TRP A 64 3.42 4.33 6.77
N TYR A 65 3.19 3.40 5.84
CA TYR A 65 3.88 2.12 5.77
C TYR A 65 4.44 1.93 4.36
N PRO A 66 5.71 2.31 4.11
CA PRO A 66 6.35 2.15 2.81
C PRO A 66 6.89 0.72 2.64
N ALA A 67 6.91 0.24 1.40
CA ALA A 67 7.53 -1.02 1.01
C ALA A 67 8.28 -0.86 -0.32
N LEU A 68 9.35 -1.64 -0.48
CA LEU A 68 10.11 -1.72 -1.71
C LEU A 68 10.28 -3.20 -2.05
N PHE A 69 9.90 -3.57 -3.28
CA PHE A 69 9.95 -4.92 -3.81
C PHE A 69 10.84 -4.98 -5.05
#